data_AF-K9ZJP6-F1
#
_entry.id   AF-K9ZJP6-F1
#
_cell.length_a   1.000
_cell.length_b   1.000
_cell.length_c   1.000
_cell.angle_alpha   90.00
_cell.angle_beta   90.00
_cell.angle_gamma   90.00
#
_symmetry.space_group_name_H-M   'P 1'
#
loop_
_entity.id
_entity.type
_entity.pdbx_description
1 polymer ?
#
loop_
_entity_poly.entity_id
_entity_poly.type
_entity_poly.pdbx_seq_one_letter_code
_entity_poly.pdbx_strand_id
1 'polypeptide(L)'
;MKLNLNYKEMPFLQYNQRKNLPAKPGIYYVGNSDYPVMYIGLSHNLRNRHLNHHRQSEFEEIENAVIRYRVVTEDLLNRISNLAENLRRLEKQAIKYYHPELNRKAVTTQPKLSVGAVYIQTHQVKQAGYCSHFDAEDGEELAINTSKSKLSFITRAIEAQRPIFLIASGNYKDYVNSGYHNLSELAIYKNEKIYIIISCFIPDGYEVDHSYDLSYIVYGGNSTIFIKPYVILNNQPGFQEFKKSYLTVGFINCEKSSFAQILLNLGNFQLI
;
A
#
# COMPACT_ATOMS: atom_id res chain seq x y z
N MET A 1 18.12 -9.73 -10.81
CA MET A 1 18.15 -8.40 -11.47
C MET A 1 19.33 -7.61 -10.91
N LYS A 2 20.13 -6.96 -11.77
CA LYS A 2 21.24 -6.09 -11.34
C LYS A 2 21.02 -4.72 -12.00
N LEU A 3 20.18 -3.88 -11.38
CA LEU A 3 20.14 -2.46 -11.74
C LEU A 3 21.38 -1.80 -11.17
N ASN A 4 21.97 -0.83 -11.89
CA ASN A 4 22.99 0.00 -11.28
C ASN A 4 22.31 0.92 -10.25
N LEU A 5 22.55 0.64 -8.98
CA LEU A 5 22.05 1.38 -7.83
C LEU A 5 22.96 2.56 -7.44
N ASN A 6 24.02 2.84 -8.20
CA ASN A 6 24.88 3.99 -7.98
C ASN A 6 24.16 5.30 -8.31
N TYR A 7 23.82 6.06 -7.27
CA TYR A 7 23.11 7.35 -7.39
C TYR A 7 23.82 8.34 -8.34
N LYS A 8 25.16 8.29 -8.44
CA LYS A 8 25.96 9.23 -9.24
C LYS A 8 25.64 9.15 -10.73
N GLU A 9 25.19 8.00 -11.19
CA GLU A 9 24.89 7.76 -12.61
C GLU A 9 23.40 7.97 -12.92
N MET A 10 22.57 8.17 -11.90
CA MET A 10 21.12 8.30 -12.07
C MET A 10 20.74 9.68 -12.61
N PRO A 11 19.76 9.77 -13.54
CA PRO A 11 19.13 11.05 -13.85
C PRO A 11 18.55 11.63 -12.56
N PHE A 12 18.51 12.95 -12.50
CA PHE A 12 17.96 13.66 -11.35
C PHE A 12 17.00 14.76 -11.79
N LEU A 13 16.08 15.10 -10.90
CA LEU A 13 15.20 16.25 -11.00
C LEU A 13 15.25 17.02 -9.68
N GLN A 14 15.02 18.33 -9.73
CA GLN A 14 14.76 19.09 -8.50
C GLN A 14 13.44 18.59 -7.88
N TYR A 15 13.33 18.53 -6.55
CA TYR A 15 12.14 17.96 -5.90
C TYR A 15 10.85 18.73 -6.22
N ASN A 16 10.94 20.05 -6.43
CA ASN A 16 9.81 20.87 -6.88
C ASN A 16 9.32 20.51 -8.30
N GLN A 17 10.12 19.79 -9.09
CA GLN A 17 9.79 19.27 -10.42
C GLN A 17 9.28 17.83 -10.39
N ARG A 18 8.94 17.27 -9.22
CA ARG A 18 8.49 15.87 -9.06
C ARG A 18 7.34 15.43 -9.99
N LYS A 19 6.49 16.37 -10.41
CA LYS A 19 5.43 16.14 -11.43
C LYS A 19 5.98 15.65 -12.77
N ASN A 20 7.25 15.92 -13.08
CA ASN A 20 7.92 15.54 -14.32
C ASN A 20 8.56 14.15 -14.27
N LEU A 21 8.50 13.45 -13.14
CA LEU A 21 9.01 12.08 -13.05
C LEU A 21 8.31 11.15 -14.08
N PRO A 22 8.96 10.08 -14.53
CA PRO A 22 8.32 9.09 -15.37
C PRO A 22 7.17 8.40 -14.63
N ALA A 23 6.03 8.23 -15.30
CA ALA A 23 4.96 7.34 -14.84
C ALA A 23 5.31 5.88 -15.18
N LYS A 24 6.44 5.40 -14.65
CA LYS A 24 6.98 4.06 -14.89
C LYS A 24 7.44 3.44 -13.57
N PRO A 25 7.48 2.10 -13.48
CA PRO A 25 8.02 1.42 -12.31
C PRO A 25 9.51 1.72 -12.15
N GLY A 26 9.98 1.84 -10.92
CA GLY A 26 11.37 2.19 -10.67
C GLY A 26 11.74 2.33 -9.21
N ILE A 27 12.97 2.75 -9.00
CA ILE A 27 13.56 3.11 -7.70
C ILE A 27 13.98 4.58 -7.75
N TYR A 28 13.82 5.29 -6.64
CA TYR A 28 14.20 6.69 -6.48
C TYR A 28 14.92 6.94 -5.16
N TYR A 29 15.85 7.89 -5.17
CA TYR A 29 16.56 8.39 -4.00
C TYR A 29 16.26 9.87 -3.83
N VAL A 30 16.00 10.30 -2.60
CA VAL A 30 15.84 11.71 -2.24
C VAL A 30 17.00 12.12 -1.35
N GLY A 31 17.56 13.31 -1.60
CA GLY A 31 18.67 13.88 -0.84
C GLY A 31 19.06 15.24 -1.41
N ASN A 32 20.26 15.72 -1.07
CA ASN A 32 20.83 16.97 -1.61
C ASN A 32 22.32 16.80 -1.97
N SER A 33 23.08 17.88 -2.11
CA SER A 33 24.52 17.81 -2.46
C SER A 33 25.35 17.13 -1.37
N ASP A 34 25.02 17.39 -0.11
CA ASP A 34 25.82 16.99 1.05
C ASP A 34 25.46 15.56 1.48
N TYR A 35 24.17 15.25 1.44
CA TYR A 35 23.59 13.96 1.76
C TYR A 35 22.80 13.45 0.53
N PRO A 36 23.47 12.84 -0.46
CA PRO A 36 22.84 12.51 -1.75
C PRO A 36 21.82 11.38 -1.68
N VAL A 37 21.77 10.64 -0.57
CA VAL A 37 20.84 9.53 -0.36
C VAL A 37 20.33 9.56 1.09
N MET A 38 19.32 10.38 1.34
CA MET A 38 18.64 10.50 2.64
C MET A 38 17.41 9.59 2.74
N TYR A 39 16.78 9.31 1.61
CA TYR A 39 15.66 8.38 1.49
C TYR A 39 15.79 7.55 0.21
N ILE A 40 15.31 6.31 0.26
CA ILE A 40 15.20 5.41 -0.88
C ILE A 40 13.77 4.86 -0.91
N GLY A 41 13.14 4.91 -2.07
CA GLY A 41 11.86 4.26 -2.30
C GLY A 41 11.78 3.58 -3.65
N LEU A 42 10.82 2.68 -3.79
CA LEU A 42 10.36 2.14 -5.07
C LEU A 42 8.93 2.59 -5.36
N SER A 43 8.51 2.44 -6.61
CA SER A 43 7.09 2.47 -6.97
C SER A 43 6.83 1.81 -8.31
N HIS A 44 5.60 1.33 -8.51
CA HIS A 44 5.06 1.00 -9.83
C HIS A 44 4.86 2.26 -10.72
N ASN A 45 4.76 3.44 -10.11
CA ASN A 45 4.63 4.71 -10.80
C ASN A 45 5.34 5.82 -10.01
N LEU A 46 6.61 6.08 -10.37
CA LEU A 46 7.44 7.08 -9.69
C LEU A 46 6.76 8.46 -9.60
N ARG A 47 6.09 8.89 -10.67
CA ARG A 47 5.36 10.18 -10.68
C ARG A 47 4.29 10.20 -9.60
N ASN A 48 3.35 9.25 -9.63
CA ASN A 48 2.23 9.25 -8.71
C ASN A 48 2.67 9.07 -7.26
N ARG A 49 3.67 8.20 -7.02
CA ARG A 49 4.27 8.03 -5.70
C ARG A 49 4.78 9.32 -5.10
N HIS A 50 5.44 10.16 -5.90
CA HIS A 50 5.98 11.43 -5.43
C HIS A 50 4.93 12.53 -5.28
N LEU A 51 3.80 12.46 -6.00
CA LEU A 51 2.69 13.39 -5.80
C LEU A 51 1.98 13.16 -4.46
N ASN A 52 1.99 11.92 -3.98
CA ASN A 52 1.22 11.49 -2.81
C ASN A 52 2.11 10.92 -1.69
N HIS A 53 3.39 11.29 -1.71
CA HIS A 53 4.39 10.67 -0.86
C HIS A 53 4.12 10.99 0.62
N HIS A 54 4.04 9.99 1.51
CA HIS A 54 3.83 10.23 2.95
C HIS A 54 4.85 11.19 3.57
N ARG A 55 6.12 11.12 3.13
CA ARG A 55 7.21 12.03 3.56
C ARG A 55 7.33 13.32 2.77
N GLN A 56 6.31 13.73 2.01
CA GLN A 56 6.41 14.94 1.20
C GLN A 56 6.86 16.15 2.03
N SER A 57 6.31 16.34 3.23
CA SER A 57 6.70 17.45 4.11
C SER A 57 8.19 17.39 4.49
N GLU A 58 8.71 16.21 4.85
CA GLU A 58 10.12 16.03 5.18
C GLU A 58 11.03 16.29 3.97
N PHE A 59 10.58 15.92 2.77
CA PHE A 59 11.33 16.18 1.54
C PHE A 59 11.34 17.66 1.14
N GLU A 60 10.27 18.38 1.43
CA GLU A 60 10.16 19.83 1.21
C GLU A 60 11.03 20.64 2.18
N GLU A 61 11.39 20.06 3.33
CA GLU A 61 12.32 20.66 4.32
C GLU A 61 13.80 20.46 3.96
N ILE A 62 14.14 19.55 3.04
CA ILE A 62 15.52 19.33 2.60
C ILE A 62 15.96 20.49 1.69
N GLU A 63 17.00 21.21 2.10
CA GLU A 63 17.57 22.28 1.29
C GLU A 63 18.08 21.74 -0.06
N ASN A 64 17.63 22.37 -1.16
CA ASN A 64 17.97 21.99 -2.54
C ASN A 64 17.74 20.50 -2.83
N ALA A 65 16.64 19.95 -2.32
CA ALA A 65 16.27 18.55 -2.50
C ALA A 65 16.23 18.13 -3.98
N VAL A 66 16.83 16.99 -4.28
CA VAL A 66 16.81 16.33 -5.59
C VAL A 66 16.23 14.93 -5.50
N ILE A 67 15.58 14.51 -6.58
CA ILE A 67 15.11 13.13 -6.77
C ILE A 67 16.00 12.51 -7.85
N ARG A 68 16.79 11.51 -7.46
CA ARG A 68 17.53 10.65 -8.38
C ARG A 68 16.71 9.40 -8.65
N TYR A 69 16.63 8.94 -9.89
CA TYR A 69 15.75 7.80 -10.18
C TYR A 69 16.27 6.86 -11.26
N ARG A 70 15.78 5.63 -11.23
CA ARG A 70 15.94 4.64 -12.29
C ARG A 70 14.60 3.96 -12.56
N VAL A 71 14.18 4.01 -13.82
CA VAL A 71 13.03 3.25 -14.31
C VAL A 71 13.45 1.82 -14.63
N VAL A 72 12.57 0.87 -14.39
CA VAL A 72 12.68 -0.49 -14.92
C VAL A 72 12.42 -0.42 -16.43
N THR A 73 13.35 -0.93 -17.24
CA THR A 73 13.24 -0.90 -18.71
C THR A 73 12.21 -1.92 -19.21
N GLU A 74 11.66 -1.70 -20.39
CA GLU A 74 10.68 -2.61 -21.00
C GLU A 74 11.23 -4.02 -21.20
N ASP A 75 12.47 -4.15 -21.66
CA ASP A 75 13.17 -5.44 -21.76
C ASP A 75 13.24 -6.19 -20.43
N LEU A 76 13.38 -5.46 -19.33
CA LEU A 76 13.50 -6.02 -18.00
C LEU A 76 12.11 -6.38 -17.44
N LEU A 77 11.10 -5.55 -17.69
CA LEU A 77 9.70 -5.85 -17.36
C LEU A 77 9.25 -7.15 -18.03
N ASN A 78 9.58 -7.35 -19.31
CA ASN A 78 9.23 -8.56 -20.06
C ASN A 78 9.89 -9.85 -19.52
N ARG A 79 10.94 -9.73 -18.70
CA ARG A 79 11.68 -10.86 -18.11
C ARG A 79 11.35 -11.09 -16.63
N ILE A 80 10.55 -10.21 -16.03
CA ILE A 80 10.19 -10.29 -14.61
C ILE A 80 8.81 -10.93 -14.49
N SER A 81 8.75 -12.07 -13.81
CA SER A 81 7.49 -12.74 -13.48
C SER A 81 6.69 -12.05 -12.37
N ASN A 82 7.38 -11.38 -11.44
CA ASN A 82 6.77 -10.66 -10.32
C ASN A 82 7.49 -9.32 -10.10
N LEU A 83 6.90 -8.24 -10.61
CA LEU A 83 7.47 -6.90 -10.55
C LEU A 83 7.59 -6.39 -9.11
N ALA A 84 6.51 -6.53 -8.32
CA ALA A 84 6.46 -6.06 -6.95
C ALA A 84 7.55 -6.69 -6.07
N GLU A 85 7.74 -8.01 -6.13
CA GLU A 85 8.77 -8.71 -5.38
C GLU A 85 10.18 -8.27 -5.81
N ASN A 86 10.40 -8.09 -7.11
CA ASN A 86 11.67 -7.65 -7.65
C ASN A 86 12.02 -6.22 -7.24
N LEU A 87 11.04 -5.31 -7.25
CA LEU A 87 11.20 -3.94 -6.75
C LEU A 87 11.55 -3.97 -5.26
N ARG A 88 10.80 -4.72 -4.43
CA ARG A 88 11.06 -4.82 -2.98
C ARG A 88 12.47 -5.30 -2.69
N ARG A 89 12.95 -6.31 -3.43
CA ARG A 89 14.32 -6.80 -3.29
C ARG A 89 15.36 -5.71 -3.60
N LEU A 90 15.14 -4.87 -4.61
CA LEU A 90 16.05 -3.78 -4.94
C LEU A 90 16.10 -2.72 -3.86
N GLU A 91 14.94 -2.31 -3.35
CA GLU A 91 14.85 -1.32 -2.28
C GLU A 91 15.55 -1.83 -1.03
N LYS A 92 15.30 -3.07 -0.60
CA LYS A 92 16.00 -3.68 0.54
C LYS A 92 17.52 -3.71 0.33
N GLN A 93 17.99 -4.04 -0.87
CA GLN A 93 19.43 -4.00 -1.19
C GLN A 93 20.00 -2.58 -1.11
N ALA A 94 19.28 -1.60 -1.65
CA ALA A 94 19.72 -0.20 -1.68
C ALA A 94 19.72 0.42 -0.27
N ILE A 95 18.67 0.19 0.53
CA ILE A 95 18.58 0.64 1.93
C ILE A 95 19.70 0.00 2.76
N LYS A 96 19.95 -1.30 2.56
CA LYS A 96 21.05 -2.00 3.25
C LYS A 96 22.42 -1.44 2.88
N TYR A 97 22.60 -0.97 1.64
CA TYR A 97 23.88 -0.44 1.17
C TYR A 97 24.10 1.01 1.63
N TYR A 98 23.10 1.88 1.47
CA TYR A 98 23.23 3.32 1.71
C TYR A 98 22.88 3.76 3.13
N HIS A 99 22.17 2.93 3.90
CA HIS A 99 21.73 3.25 5.25
C HIS A 99 21.02 4.63 5.39
N PRO A 100 20.06 4.97 4.50
CA PRO A 100 19.40 6.26 4.50
C PRO A 100 18.68 6.55 5.83
N GLU A 101 18.87 7.76 6.36
CA GLU A 101 18.33 8.18 7.65
C GLU A 101 16.79 8.21 7.65
N LEU A 102 16.18 8.80 6.62
CA LEU A 102 14.73 8.98 6.58
C LEU A 102 13.97 7.66 6.42
N ASN A 103 14.57 6.61 5.85
CA ASN A 103 13.93 5.29 5.85
C ASN A 103 13.80 4.67 7.24
N ARG A 104 14.59 5.12 8.24
CA ARG A 104 14.57 4.60 9.61
C ARG A 104 13.73 5.44 10.57
N LYS A 105 13.45 6.69 10.21
CA LYS A 105 12.70 7.64 11.03
C LYS A 105 11.20 7.35 10.91
N ALA A 106 10.44 7.36 12.00
CA ALA A 106 8.98 7.27 11.90
C ALA A 106 8.40 8.47 11.12
N VAL A 107 7.34 8.23 10.37
CA VAL A 107 6.65 9.29 9.60
C VAL A 107 5.81 10.12 10.58
N THR A 108 5.96 11.43 10.56
CA THR A 108 5.26 12.34 11.51
C THR A 108 3.90 12.84 11.01
N THR A 109 3.51 12.53 9.78
CA THR A 109 2.29 13.07 9.16
C THR A 109 1.09 12.15 9.36
N GLN A 110 0.00 12.69 9.93
CA GLN A 110 -1.31 12.06 9.86
C GLN A 110 -1.98 12.50 8.55
N PRO A 111 -2.42 11.56 7.70
CA PRO A 111 -3.14 11.90 6.47
C PRO A 111 -4.46 12.60 6.82
N LYS A 112 -4.62 13.84 6.32
CA LYS A 112 -5.86 14.62 6.43
C LYS A 112 -6.78 14.26 5.26
N LEU A 113 -7.98 13.78 5.55
CA LEU A 113 -9.00 13.45 4.55
C LEU A 113 -10.22 14.35 4.74
N SER A 114 -10.77 14.91 3.67
CA SER A 114 -12.14 15.42 3.74
C SER A 114 -13.11 14.26 3.98
N VAL A 115 -14.28 14.49 4.59
CA VAL A 115 -15.34 13.47 4.66
C VAL A 115 -15.61 12.89 3.26
N GLY A 116 -15.61 11.56 3.13
CA GLY A 116 -15.94 10.90 1.85
C GLY A 116 -15.68 9.41 1.84
N ALA A 117 -15.83 8.82 0.65
CA ALA A 117 -15.81 7.37 0.43
C ALA A 117 -14.62 6.63 1.08
N VAL A 118 -14.93 5.49 1.72
CA VAL A 118 -13.96 4.50 2.19
C VAL A 118 -14.14 3.27 1.32
N TYR A 119 -13.05 2.69 0.85
CA TYR A 119 -13.09 1.48 0.05
C TYR A 119 -12.60 0.29 0.85
N ILE A 120 -13.21 -0.86 0.59
CA ILE A 120 -12.80 -2.13 1.18
C ILE A 120 -12.54 -3.16 0.08
N GLN A 121 -11.53 -3.99 0.29
CA GLN A 121 -11.25 -5.21 -0.46
C GLN A 121 -11.27 -6.39 0.50
N THR A 122 -11.84 -7.51 0.06
CA THR A 122 -11.89 -8.73 0.87
C THR A 122 -10.88 -9.78 0.38
N HIS A 123 -10.07 -10.28 1.29
CA HIS A 123 -9.14 -11.40 1.09
C HIS A 123 -9.74 -12.66 1.72
N GLN A 124 -10.15 -13.64 0.93
CA GLN A 124 -10.75 -14.85 1.46
C GLN A 124 -9.66 -15.89 1.75
N VAL A 125 -9.38 -16.14 3.03
CA VAL A 125 -8.23 -16.94 3.47
C VAL A 125 -8.28 -18.37 2.94
N LYS A 126 -9.46 -18.96 2.88
CA LYS A 126 -9.64 -20.33 2.36
C LYS A 126 -9.19 -20.48 0.90
N GLN A 127 -9.39 -19.45 0.08
CA GLN A 127 -9.09 -19.49 -1.36
C GLN A 127 -7.72 -18.91 -1.69
N ALA A 128 -7.34 -17.82 -1.03
CA ALA A 128 -6.14 -17.07 -1.35
C ALA A 128 -4.95 -17.39 -0.41
N GLY A 129 -5.18 -18.14 0.67
CA GLY A 129 -4.15 -18.47 1.66
C GLY A 129 -3.72 -17.26 2.49
N TYR A 130 -2.44 -17.23 2.86
CA TYR A 130 -1.82 -16.14 3.63
C TYR A 130 -1.74 -14.86 2.81
N CYS A 131 -2.08 -13.73 3.45
CA CYS A 131 -1.92 -12.42 2.83
C CYS A 131 -0.53 -11.86 3.13
N SER A 132 0.30 -11.74 2.10
CA SER A 132 1.68 -11.22 2.19
C SER A 132 1.79 -9.75 2.61
N HIS A 133 0.68 -9.02 2.70
CA HIS A 133 0.67 -7.68 3.28
C HIS A 133 1.11 -7.69 4.74
N PHE A 134 0.95 -8.81 5.44
CA PHE A 134 1.45 -8.97 6.81
C PHE A 134 2.97 -9.03 6.92
N ASP A 135 3.68 -9.25 5.81
CA ASP A 135 5.14 -9.24 5.76
C ASP A 135 5.69 -7.86 5.38
N ALA A 136 4.82 -6.87 5.16
CA ALA A 136 5.17 -5.50 4.86
C ALA A 136 5.38 -4.67 6.14
N GLU A 137 6.04 -3.53 5.98
CA GLU A 137 6.19 -2.51 7.02
C GLU A 137 5.29 -1.31 6.72
N ASP A 138 4.94 -0.54 7.76
CA ASP A 138 4.18 0.70 7.59
C ASP A 138 4.88 1.66 6.62
N GLY A 139 4.12 2.25 5.71
CA GLY A 139 4.61 3.16 4.67
C GLY A 139 5.04 2.47 3.37
N GLU A 140 5.20 1.13 3.35
CA GLU A 140 5.49 0.38 2.13
C GLU A 140 4.37 0.55 1.09
N GLU A 141 4.73 0.41 -0.19
CA GLU A 141 3.74 0.31 -1.26
C GLU A 141 3.07 -1.07 -1.24
N LEU A 142 1.74 -1.07 -1.21
CA LEU A 142 0.91 -2.26 -1.24
C LEU A 142 0.08 -2.28 -2.52
N ALA A 143 -0.40 -3.46 -2.88
CA ALA A 143 -1.25 -3.62 -4.04
C ALA A 143 -2.36 -4.64 -3.80
N ILE A 144 -3.54 -4.40 -4.39
CA ILE A 144 -4.64 -5.35 -4.36
C ILE A 144 -5.10 -5.68 -5.77
N ASN A 145 -5.56 -6.91 -5.96
CA ASN A 145 -6.23 -7.32 -7.19
C ASN A 145 -7.75 -7.13 -7.06
N THR A 146 -8.34 -6.53 -8.10
CA THR A 146 -9.79 -6.33 -8.19
C THR A 146 -10.30 -6.52 -9.62
N SER A 147 -11.58 -6.85 -9.77
CA SER A 147 -12.16 -7.16 -11.07
C SER A 147 -12.30 -5.94 -11.98
N LYS A 148 -12.28 -6.17 -13.30
CA LYS A 148 -12.49 -5.13 -14.32
C LYS A 148 -13.73 -4.27 -14.10
N SER A 149 -14.81 -4.90 -13.62
CA SER A 149 -16.08 -4.25 -13.33
C SER A 149 -15.99 -3.15 -12.25
N LYS A 150 -14.87 -3.04 -11.55
CA LYS A 150 -14.64 -2.07 -10.47
C LYS A 150 -13.82 -0.85 -10.91
N LEU A 151 -13.47 -0.72 -12.19
CA LEU A 151 -12.63 0.39 -12.68
C LEU A 151 -13.12 1.77 -12.21
N SER A 152 -14.41 2.06 -12.28
CA SER A 152 -14.96 3.35 -11.84
C SER A 152 -14.77 3.62 -10.35
N PHE A 153 -14.74 2.58 -9.52
CA PHE A 153 -14.43 2.68 -8.10
C PHE A 153 -12.95 2.93 -7.87
N ILE A 154 -12.09 2.25 -8.63
CA ILE A 154 -10.63 2.41 -8.58
C ILE A 154 -10.26 3.86 -8.92
N THR A 155 -10.74 4.35 -10.07
CA THR A 155 -10.48 5.72 -10.53
C THR A 155 -10.90 6.75 -9.48
N ARG A 156 -12.12 6.61 -8.93
CA ARG A 156 -12.61 7.52 -7.89
C ARG A 156 -11.78 7.45 -6.61
N ALA A 157 -11.35 6.25 -6.21
CA ALA A 157 -10.52 6.09 -5.03
C ALA A 157 -9.17 6.82 -5.19
N ILE A 158 -8.56 6.75 -6.37
CA ILE A 158 -7.30 7.43 -6.68
C ILE A 158 -7.49 8.94 -6.76
N GLU A 159 -8.44 9.41 -7.57
CA GLU A 159 -8.67 10.85 -7.80
C GLU A 159 -9.01 11.59 -6.50
N ALA A 160 -9.79 10.96 -5.63
CA ALA A 160 -10.20 11.55 -4.36
C ALA A 160 -9.32 11.10 -3.17
N GLN A 161 -8.21 10.40 -3.42
CA GLN A 161 -7.28 9.89 -2.40
C GLN A 161 -7.96 9.18 -1.24
N ARG A 162 -8.89 8.27 -1.58
CA ARG A 162 -9.71 7.57 -0.60
C ARG A 162 -9.04 6.28 -0.15
N PRO A 163 -8.97 6.01 1.16
CA PRO A 163 -8.27 4.86 1.67
C PRO A 163 -8.96 3.56 1.26
N ILE A 164 -8.13 2.56 0.99
CA ILE A 164 -8.54 1.19 0.74
C ILE A 164 -8.13 0.35 1.95
N PHE A 165 -9.10 -0.30 2.59
CA PHE A 165 -8.88 -1.28 3.64
C PHE A 165 -8.93 -2.70 3.07
N LEU A 166 -7.91 -3.50 3.35
CA LEU A 166 -7.91 -4.93 3.04
C LEU A 166 -8.36 -5.71 4.27
N ILE A 167 -9.43 -6.48 4.13
CA ILE A 167 -10.02 -7.27 5.21
C ILE A 167 -9.89 -8.75 4.86
N ALA A 168 -9.19 -9.51 5.71
CA ALA A 168 -9.19 -10.97 5.61
C ALA A 168 -10.48 -11.54 6.19
N SER A 169 -11.01 -12.58 5.55
CA SER A 169 -12.15 -13.33 6.04
C SER A 169 -11.96 -14.83 5.91
N GLY A 170 -12.31 -15.58 6.95
CA GLY A 170 -12.15 -17.04 7.00
C GLY A 170 -12.64 -17.60 8.33
N ASN A 171 -12.69 -18.92 8.46
CA ASN A 171 -12.90 -19.58 9.75
C ASN A 171 -11.55 -19.82 10.43
N TYR A 172 -11.54 -20.08 11.74
CA TYR A 172 -10.29 -20.32 12.50
C TYR A 172 -9.34 -21.33 11.83
N LYS A 173 -9.87 -22.43 11.30
CA LYS A 173 -9.09 -23.46 10.60
C LYS A 173 -8.40 -22.92 9.34
N ASP A 174 -9.02 -21.99 8.61
CA ASP A 174 -8.43 -21.40 7.39
C ASP A 174 -7.17 -20.60 7.74
N TYR A 175 -7.20 -19.83 8.83
CA TYR A 175 -6.05 -19.08 9.34
C TYR A 175 -4.93 -19.99 9.83
N VAL A 176 -5.27 -21.07 10.55
CA VAL A 176 -4.29 -22.10 10.99
C VAL A 176 -3.61 -22.73 9.78
N ASN A 177 -4.39 -23.19 8.80
CA ASN A 177 -3.86 -23.86 7.62
C ASN A 177 -3.00 -22.94 6.76
N SER A 178 -3.29 -21.64 6.76
CA SER A 178 -2.55 -20.64 5.99
C SER A 178 -1.31 -20.12 6.72
N GLY A 179 -1.06 -20.53 7.97
CA GLY A 179 0.14 -20.14 8.71
C GLY A 179 0.11 -18.71 9.26
N TYR A 180 -1.07 -18.17 9.56
CA TYR A 180 -1.17 -16.84 10.17
C TYR A 180 -0.51 -16.83 11.56
N HIS A 181 0.06 -15.69 11.91
CA HIS A 181 0.64 -15.46 13.24
C HIS A 181 -0.47 -15.24 14.29
N ASN A 182 -0.10 -15.13 15.57
CA ASN A 182 -0.98 -14.72 16.67
C ASN A 182 -2.34 -15.47 16.76
N LEU A 183 -2.39 -16.74 16.36
CA LEU A 183 -3.62 -17.55 16.31
C LEU A 183 -4.37 -17.63 17.66
N SER A 184 -3.66 -17.45 18.78
CA SER A 184 -4.27 -17.37 20.11
C SER A 184 -5.34 -16.28 20.23
N GLU A 185 -5.15 -15.14 19.54
CA GLU A 185 -6.12 -14.03 19.53
C GLU A 185 -7.43 -14.41 18.81
N LEU A 186 -7.34 -15.33 17.86
CA LEU A 186 -8.46 -15.79 17.06
C LEU A 186 -9.24 -16.94 17.73
N ALA A 187 -8.68 -17.56 18.77
CA ALA A 187 -9.20 -18.79 19.35
C ALA A 187 -10.60 -18.65 19.98
N ILE A 188 -10.98 -17.45 20.42
CA ILE A 188 -12.32 -17.18 20.98
C ILE A 188 -13.41 -17.19 19.90
N TYR A 189 -13.04 -17.05 18.62
CA TYR A 189 -13.96 -16.98 17.47
C TYR A 189 -14.01 -18.30 16.68
N LYS A 190 -13.62 -19.44 17.29
CA LYS A 190 -13.48 -20.75 16.61
C LYS A 190 -14.73 -21.22 15.85
N ASN A 191 -15.91 -20.81 16.31
CA ASN A 191 -17.20 -21.27 15.81
C ASN A 191 -17.88 -20.27 14.85
N GLU A 192 -17.18 -19.20 14.48
CA GLU A 192 -17.70 -18.18 13.58
C GLU A 192 -16.70 -17.81 12.49
N LYS A 193 -17.20 -17.10 11.47
CA LYS A 193 -16.35 -16.52 10.44
C LYS A 193 -15.69 -15.27 10.99
N ILE A 194 -14.36 -15.25 10.98
CA ILE A 194 -13.49 -14.20 11.52
C ILE A 194 -13.15 -13.20 10.44
N TYR A 195 -13.20 -11.93 10.79
CA TYR A 195 -12.82 -10.80 9.95
C TYR A 195 -11.73 -9.99 10.62
N ILE A 196 -10.58 -9.85 9.97
CA ILE A 196 -9.47 -9.04 10.47
C ILE A 196 -9.10 -7.96 9.45
N ILE A 197 -8.80 -6.76 9.91
CA ILE A 197 -8.13 -5.78 9.05
C ILE A 197 -6.68 -6.25 8.87
N ILE A 198 -6.21 -6.30 7.62
CA ILE A 198 -4.83 -6.66 7.29
C ILE A 198 -4.01 -5.38 7.12
N SER A 199 -4.47 -4.50 6.24
CA SER A 199 -3.78 -3.27 5.90
C SER A 199 -4.75 -2.19 5.46
N CYS A 200 -4.35 -0.92 5.53
CA CYS A 200 -4.96 0.15 4.77
C CYS A 200 -3.90 0.93 4.00
N PHE A 201 -4.24 1.49 2.84
CA PHE A 201 -3.33 2.38 2.09
C PHE A 201 -4.14 3.37 1.24
N ILE A 202 -3.48 4.46 0.80
CA ILE A 202 -4.08 5.42 -0.13
C ILE A 202 -3.64 5.03 -1.55
N PRO A 203 -4.58 4.69 -2.45
CA PRO A 203 -4.24 4.34 -3.82
C PRO A 203 -3.75 5.56 -4.59
N ASP A 204 -2.69 5.38 -5.37
CA ASP A 204 -2.17 6.42 -6.25
C ASP A 204 -2.07 5.97 -7.72
N GLY A 205 -2.35 4.70 -8.02
CA GLY A 205 -2.36 4.19 -9.38
C GLY A 205 -2.94 2.78 -9.52
N TYR A 206 -3.05 2.34 -10.76
CA TYR A 206 -3.42 0.97 -11.10
C TYR A 206 -2.80 0.55 -12.43
N GLU A 207 -2.74 -0.76 -12.66
CA GLU A 207 -2.36 -1.38 -13.93
C GLU A 207 -3.26 -2.56 -14.26
N VAL A 208 -3.27 -2.97 -15.53
CA VAL A 208 -4.02 -4.16 -15.98
C VAL A 208 -3.20 -5.40 -15.64
N ASP A 209 -3.81 -6.34 -14.94
CA ASP A 209 -3.24 -7.66 -14.76
C ASP A 209 -3.58 -8.55 -15.96
N HIS A 210 -2.55 -8.91 -16.72
CA HIS A 210 -2.67 -9.78 -17.88
C HIS A 210 -2.60 -11.28 -17.53
N SER A 211 -2.34 -11.64 -16.27
CA SER A 211 -2.18 -13.04 -15.86
C SER A 211 -3.51 -13.75 -15.62
N TYR A 212 -4.59 -13.02 -15.27
CA TYR A 212 -5.91 -13.58 -15.01
C TYR A 212 -7.05 -12.62 -15.42
N ASP A 213 -8.00 -13.12 -16.22
CA ASP A 213 -9.36 -12.56 -16.48
C ASP A 213 -9.50 -11.02 -16.62
N LEU A 214 -8.45 -10.34 -17.09
CA LEU A 214 -8.36 -8.88 -17.21
C LEU A 214 -8.71 -8.16 -15.88
N SER A 215 -8.08 -8.56 -14.78
CA SER A 215 -8.22 -7.86 -13.50
C SER A 215 -7.34 -6.58 -13.43
N TYR A 216 -7.50 -5.77 -12.39
CA TYR A 216 -6.69 -4.59 -12.13
C TYR A 216 -5.88 -4.78 -10.85
N ILE A 217 -4.60 -4.46 -10.90
CA ILE A 217 -3.74 -4.28 -9.73
C ILE A 217 -3.83 -2.82 -9.33
N VAL A 218 -4.41 -2.53 -8.17
CA VAL A 218 -4.47 -1.19 -7.59
C VAL A 218 -3.38 -1.09 -6.54
N TYR A 219 -2.45 -0.18 -6.74
CA TYR A 219 -1.34 0.03 -5.82
C TYR A 219 -1.43 1.41 -5.16
N GLY A 220 -0.78 1.51 -4.01
CA GLY A 220 -0.69 2.77 -3.31
C GLY A 220 0.21 2.72 -2.09
N GLY A 221 0.48 3.92 -1.60
CA GLY A 221 1.42 4.15 -0.52
C GLY A 221 0.78 4.42 0.83
N ASN A 222 1.65 4.79 1.76
CA ASN A 222 1.26 5.27 3.09
C ASN A 222 0.45 4.19 3.81
N SER A 223 0.94 2.95 3.69
CA SER A 223 0.24 1.81 4.21
C SER A 223 0.38 1.70 5.72
N THR A 224 -0.64 1.14 6.35
CA THR A 224 -0.63 0.75 7.77
C THR A 224 -0.92 -0.75 7.83
N ILE A 225 -0.14 -1.50 8.60
CA ILE A 225 -0.26 -2.96 8.76
C ILE A 225 -0.81 -3.30 10.15
N PHE A 226 -1.87 -4.12 10.19
CA PHE A 226 -2.64 -4.42 11.40
C PHE A 226 -2.40 -5.84 11.91
N ILE A 227 -1.15 -6.16 12.28
CA ILE A 227 -0.74 -7.54 12.61
C ILE A 227 -0.53 -7.81 14.11
N LYS A 228 -0.19 -6.81 14.93
CA LYS A 228 0.23 -7.00 16.33
C LYS A 228 -0.29 -5.89 17.26
N PRO A 229 -1.37 -6.13 18.04
CA PRO A 229 -2.29 -7.27 17.94
C PRO A 229 -3.14 -7.21 16.65
N TYR A 230 -3.88 -8.27 16.35
CA TYR A 230 -4.84 -8.22 15.25
C TYR A 230 -5.98 -7.25 15.54
N VAL A 231 -6.40 -6.51 14.53
CA VAL A 231 -7.64 -5.74 14.57
C VAL A 231 -8.79 -6.63 14.09
N ILE A 232 -9.45 -7.29 15.04
CA ILE A 232 -10.58 -8.21 14.79
C ILE A 232 -11.88 -7.42 14.76
N LEU A 233 -12.63 -7.54 13.65
CA LEU A 233 -13.83 -6.76 13.39
C LEU A 233 -15.11 -7.34 13.99
N ASN A 234 -15.17 -8.65 14.26
CA ASN A 234 -16.38 -9.37 14.68
C ASN A 234 -17.19 -8.69 15.79
N ASN A 235 -16.50 -8.08 16.76
CA ASN A 235 -17.09 -7.43 17.94
C ASN A 235 -17.11 -5.90 17.87
N GLN A 236 -16.70 -5.29 16.75
CA GLN A 236 -16.75 -3.85 16.61
C GLN A 236 -18.21 -3.37 16.53
N PRO A 237 -18.60 -2.29 17.24
CA PRO A 237 -19.96 -1.76 17.20
C PRO A 237 -20.41 -1.47 15.77
N GLY A 238 -21.59 -1.96 15.38
CA GLY A 238 -22.15 -1.77 14.02
C GLY A 238 -21.54 -2.66 12.93
N PHE A 239 -20.62 -3.57 13.28
CA PHE A 239 -19.98 -4.44 12.28
C PHE A 239 -20.95 -5.47 11.69
N GLN A 240 -21.94 -5.95 12.45
CA GLN A 240 -22.86 -6.98 11.95
C GLN A 240 -23.75 -6.45 10.82
N GLU A 241 -24.22 -5.21 10.94
CA GLU A 241 -24.94 -4.48 9.89
C GLU A 241 -24.02 -4.23 8.69
N PHE A 242 -22.81 -3.73 8.95
CA PHE A 242 -21.81 -3.49 7.92
C PHE A 242 -21.50 -4.76 7.10
N LYS A 243 -21.26 -5.89 7.78
CA LYS A 243 -20.96 -7.18 7.17
C LYS A 243 -22.05 -7.62 6.20
N LYS A 244 -23.32 -7.47 6.58
CA LYS A 244 -24.47 -7.87 5.73
C LYS A 244 -24.53 -7.04 4.45
N SER A 245 -24.17 -5.77 4.50
CA SER A 245 -24.33 -4.84 3.38
C SER A 245 -23.09 -4.70 2.48
N TYR A 246 -21.88 -4.84 3.03
CA TYR A 246 -20.65 -4.41 2.34
C TYR A 246 -19.61 -5.52 2.15
N LEU A 247 -19.66 -6.64 2.88
CA LEU A 247 -18.65 -7.71 2.78
C LEU A 247 -19.05 -8.84 1.82
N THR A 248 -19.88 -8.54 0.82
CA THR A 248 -20.51 -9.54 -0.06
C THR A 248 -19.68 -9.88 -1.30
N VAL A 249 -18.95 -8.94 -1.92
CA VAL A 249 -18.11 -9.22 -3.11
C VAL A 249 -17.05 -8.15 -3.42
N GLY A 250 -15.77 -8.47 -3.19
CA GLY A 250 -14.62 -7.75 -3.76
C GLY A 250 -14.48 -6.28 -3.32
N PHE A 251 -14.04 -5.42 -4.25
CA PHE A 251 -13.77 -4.00 -4.04
C PHE A 251 -15.07 -3.18 -3.98
N ILE A 252 -15.37 -2.58 -2.83
CA ILE A 252 -16.65 -1.92 -2.55
C ILE A 252 -16.42 -0.56 -1.90
N ASN A 253 -17.19 0.45 -2.33
CA ASN A 253 -17.32 1.72 -1.62
C ASN A 253 -18.32 1.57 -0.46
N CYS A 254 -17.90 1.88 0.76
CA CYS A 254 -18.74 1.88 1.95
C CYS A 254 -19.00 3.26 2.56
N GLU A 255 -18.91 4.34 1.77
CA GLU A 255 -19.19 5.73 2.17
C GLU A 255 -20.48 5.92 2.97
N LYS A 256 -21.54 5.19 2.59
CA LYS A 256 -22.85 5.30 3.22
C LYS A 256 -22.97 4.49 4.52
N SER A 257 -21.92 3.80 4.94
CA SER A 257 -21.91 3.05 6.18
C SER A 257 -21.49 3.94 7.34
N SER A 258 -22.25 3.91 8.44
CA SER A 258 -21.79 4.46 9.72
C SER A 258 -20.49 3.80 10.21
N PHE A 259 -20.21 2.57 9.78
CA PHE A 259 -18.98 1.85 10.12
C PHE A 259 -17.74 2.40 9.40
N ALA A 260 -17.90 3.20 8.34
CA ALA A 260 -16.78 3.82 7.63
C ALA A 260 -15.93 4.70 8.55
N GLN A 261 -16.56 5.40 9.50
CA GLN A 261 -15.85 6.21 10.49
C GLN A 261 -14.95 5.36 11.39
N ILE A 262 -15.41 4.18 11.79
CA ILE A 262 -14.63 3.25 12.62
C ILE A 262 -13.39 2.79 11.85
N LEU A 263 -13.53 2.45 10.57
CA LEU A 263 -12.39 2.11 9.71
C LEU A 263 -11.39 3.27 9.61
N LEU A 264 -11.87 4.49 9.34
CA LEU A 264 -11.01 5.67 9.26
C LEU A 264 -10.24 5.93 10.57
N ASN A 265 -10.91 5.80 11.71
CA ASN A 265 -10.29 5.95 13.02
C ASN A 265 -9.21 4.88 13.26
N LEU A 266 -9.48 3.61 12.90
CA LEU A 266 -8.50 2.53 12.98
C LEU A 266 -7.29 2.77 12.06
N GLY A 267 -7.51 3.38 10.90
CA GLY A 267 -6.45 3.80 9.97
C GLY A 267 -5.70 5.08 10.35
N ASN A 268 -5.98 5.68 11.52
CA ASN A 268 -5.44 6.97 11.95
C ASN A 268 -5.65 8.11 10.94
N PHE A 269 -6.76 8.08 10.20
CA PHE A 269 -7.11 9.17 9.29
C PHE A 269 -7.83 10.29 10.05
N GLN A 270 -7.33 11.52 9.95
CA GLN A 270 -8.02 12.70 10.48
C GLN A 270 -8.99 13.25 9.44
N LEU A 271 -10.25 13.43 9.82
CA LEU A 271 -11.22 14.12 8.98
C LEU A 271 -11.03 15.64 9.06
N ILE A 272 -11.06 16.31 7.90
CA ILE A 272 -11.09 17.77 7.75
C ILE A 272 -12.53 18.26 7.92
#